data_AF-A0AB39BDI3-F1
#
_entry.id   AF-A0AB39BDI3-F1
#
_cell.length_a   1.000
_cell.length_b   1.000
_cell.length_c   1.000
_cell.angle_alpha   90.00
_cell.angle_beta   90.00
_cell.angle_gamma   90.00
#
_symmetry.space_group_name_H-M   'P 1'
#
loop_
_entity.id
_entity.type
_entity.pdbx_description
1 polymer ?
#
loop_
_entity_poly.entity_id
_entity_poly.type
_entity_poly.pdbx_seq_one_letter_code
_entity_poly.pdbx_strand_id
1 'polypeptide(L)'
;MIVLDTNVLSEPLRPNPSPGVVDWLAGLHEPVAITSVSLAELCRGAGALPRGRRRQRLEEGIENVARAFRRDLLPFEGNAARTYARMDEARTRAGRPLSVEDGMIAAICASTGATLATRNVSDFEDLDIDLVNPWNLG
;
A
#
# COMPACT_ATOMS: atom_id res chain seq x y z
N MET A 1 -8.59 8.22 7.62
CA MET A 1 -7.22 7.66 7.68
C MET A 1 -6.80 7.33 6.27
N ILE A 2 -5.54 7.57 5.92
CA ILE A 2 -4.99 7.23 4.61
C ILE A 2 -4.08 6.01 4.77
N VAL A 3 -4.27 5.01 3.93
CA VAL A 3 -3.37 3.86 3.82
C VAL A 3 -2.47 4.09 2.62
N LEU A 4 -1.14 4.05 2.82
CA LEU A 4 -0.18 4.15 1.73
C LEU A 4 0.01 2.78 1.10
N ASP A 5 -0.27 2.69 -0.20
CA ASP A 5 0.14 1.56 -1.01
C ASP A 5 1.68 1.53 -1.14
N THR A 6 2.24 0.37 -1.50
CA THR A 6 3.69 0.15 -1.62
C THR A 6 4.33 1.09 -2.62
N ASN A 7 3.63 1.43 -3.71
CA ASN A 7 4.16 2.38 -4.70
C ASN A 7 4.27 3.82 -4.14
N VAL A 8 3.36 4.25 -3.26
CA VAL A 8 3.44 5.57 -2.60
C VAL A 8 4.50 5.54 -1.51
N LEU A 9 4.48 4.50 -0.67
CA LEU A 9 5.41 4.33 0.44
C LEU A 9 6.89 4.27 -0.01
N SER A 10 7.15 3.64 -1.16
CA SER A 10 8.49 3.48 -1.70
C SER A 10 8.96 4.66 -2.57
N GLU A 11 8.07 5.58 -2.97
CA GLU A 11 8.41 6.67 -3.88
C GLU A 11 9.52 7.57 -3.33
N PRO A 12 9.51 8.04 -2.05
CA PRO A 12 10.58 8.87 -1.49
C PRO A 12 11.95 8.18 -1.46
N LEU A 13 11.99 6.85 -1.56
CA LEU A 13 13.22 6.05 -1.53
C LEU A 13 13.84 5.87 -2.92
N ARG A 14 13.17 6.33 -3.99
CA ARG A 14 13.67 6.21 -5.37
C ARG A 14 14.78 7.23 -5.62
N PRO A 15 15.71 6.95 -6.55
CA PRO A 15 16.77 7.91 -6.93
C PRO A 15 16.25 9.25 -7.47
N ASN A 16 15.06 9.25 -8.08
CA ASN A 16 14.40 10.43 -8.61
C ASN A 16 12.91 10.37 -8.23
N PRO A 17 12.54 10.77 -7.00
CA PRO A 17 11.16 10.72 -6.54
C PRO A 17 10.32 11.82 -7.21
N SER A 18 9.03 11.59 -7.39
CA SER A 18 8.07 12.62 -7.81
C SER A 18 7.95 13.72 -6.75
N PRO A 19 8.30 14.99 -7.05
CA PRO A 19 8.20 16.08 -6.06
C PRO A 19 6.79 16.25 -5.52
N GLY A 20 5.76 16.15 -6.38
CA GLY A 20 4.37 16.29 -5.95
C GLY A 20 3.92 15.23 -4.95
N VAL A 21 4.45 14.00 -5.04
CA VAL A 21 4.16 12.95 -4.05
C VAL A 21 4.88 13.21 -2.74
N VAL A 22 6.13 13.67 -2.81
CA VAL A 22 6.91 14.03 -1.61
C VAL A 22 6.24 15.19 -0.87
N ASP A 23 5.83 16.23 -1.60
CA ASP A 23 5.16 17.41 -1.05
C ASP A 23 3.78 17.03 -0.48
N TRP A 24 3.02 16.18 -1.18
CA TRP A 24 1.74 15.66 -0.68
C TRP A 24 1.93 14.87 0.61
N LEU A 25 2.90 13.95 0.67
CA LEU A 25 3.21 13.18 1.89
C LEU A 25 3.60 14.11 3.05
N ALA A 26 4.38 15.15 2.78
CA ALA A 26 4.80 16.13 3.79
C ALA A 26 3.65 17.03 4.28
N GLY A 27 2.61 17.20 3.46
CA GLY A 27 1.43 18.02 3.74
C GLY A 27 0.24 17.26 4.31
N LEU A 28 0.34 15.96 4.56
CA LEU A 28 -0.75 15.16 5.14
C LEU A 28 -1.04 15.58 6.59
N HIS A 29 -2.31 15.79 6.89
CA HIS A 29 -2.80 16.10 8.24
C HIS A 29 -3.62 14.95 8.83
N GLU A 30 -4.13 14.07 7.97
CA GLU A 30 -4.85 12.86 8.33
C GLU A 30 -3.91 11.80 8.93
N PRO A 31 -4.42 10.92 9.81
CA PRO A 31 -3.66 9.74 10.23
C PRO A 31 -3.26 8.89 9.03
N VAL A 32 -1.99 8.48 9.00
CA VAL A 32 -1.40 7.67 7.93
C VAL A 32 -1.05 6.29 8.45
N ALA A 33 -1.39 5.26 7.67
CA ALA A 33 -1.15 3.86 7.97
C ALA A 33 -0.53 3.14 6.77
N ILE A 34 0.01 1.94 7.01
CA ILE A 34 0.44 1.00 5.97
C ILE A 34 -0.18 -0.37 6.25
N THR A 35 -0.26 -1.25 5.25
CA THR A 35 -0.74 -2.62 5.48
C THR A 35 0.42 -3.58 5.77
N SER A 36 0.14 -4.68 6.46
CA SER A 36 1.08 -5.80 6.59
C SER A 36 1.48 -6.38 5.22
N VAL A 37 0.61 -6.26 4.21
CA VAL A 37 0.87 -6.71 2.84
C VAL A 37 1.90 -5.80 2.19
N SER A 38 1.73 -4.48 2.28
CA SER A 38 2.69 -3.51 1.74
C SER A 38 4.08 -3.65 2.39
N LEU A 39 4.12 -3.93 3.70
CA LEU A 39 5.38 -4.25 4.38
C LEU A 39 6.01 -5.55 3.84
N ALA A 40 5.20 -6.58 3.60
CA ALA A 40 5.68 -7.84 3.01
C ALA A 40 6.25 -7.62 1.59
N GLU A 41 5.62 -6.76 0.78
CA GLU A 41 6.11 -6.41 -0.55
C GLU A 41 7.47 -5.69 -0.51
N LEU A 42 7.66 -4.76 0.42
CA LEU A 42 8.96 -4.12 0.63
C LEU A 42 10.03 -5.16 1.00
N CYS A 43 9.73 -6.05 1.94
CA CYS A 43 10.62 -7.14 2.35
C CYS A 43 10.96 -8.07 1.17
N ARG A 44 9.97 -8.42 0.35
CA ARG A 44 10.16 -9.22 -0.87
C ARG A 44 11.08 -8.50 -1.86
N GLY A 45 10.88 -7.20 -2.07
CA GLY A 45 11.72 -6.36 -2.93
C GLY A 45 13.18 -6.33 -2.47
N ALA A 46 13.43 -6.24 -1.16
CA ALA A 46 14.77 -6.34 -0.60
C ALA A 46 15.38 -7.75 -0.77
N GLY A 47 14.58 -8.79 -0.55
CA GLY A 47 15.00 -10.19 -0.70
C GLY A 47 15.43 -10.56 -2.12
N ALA A 48 14.85 -9.91 -3.13
CA ALA A 48 15.20 -10.11 -4.54
C ALA A 48 16.58 -9.52 -4.93
N LEU A 49 17.17 -8.65 -4.10
CA LEU A 49 18.50 -8.10 -4.37
C LEU A 49 19.61 -9.09 -3.96
N PRO A 50 20.72 -9.16 -4.72
CA PRO A 50 21.93 -9.84 -4.28
C PRO A 50 22.42 -9.29 -2.93
N ARG A 51 23.05 -10.16 -2.13
CA ARG A 51 23.69 -9.73 -0.87
C ARG A 51 24.73 -8.65 -1.14
N GLY A 52 24.69 -7.57 -0.36
CA GLY A 52 25.61 -6.45 -0.49
C GLY A 52 25.04 -5.16 0.08
N ARG A 53 25.82 -4.08 -0.03
CA ARG A 53 25.49 -2.77 0.59
C ARG A 53 24.12 -2.22 0.20
N ARG A 54 23.68 -2.43 -1.05
CA ARG A 54 22.37 -1.96 -1.52
C ARG A 54 21.22 -2.64 -0.80
N ARG A 55 21.28 -3.98 -0.68
CA ARG A 55 20.27 -4.77 0.02
C ARG A 55 20.22 -4.39 1.50
N GLN A 56 21.38 -4.35 2.15
CA GLN A 56 21.46 -4.00 3.58
C GLN A 56 20.82 -2.64 3.88
N ARG A 57 21.13 -1.60 3.09
CA ARG A 57 20.52 -0.28 3.26
C ARG A 57 19.01 -0.29 3.09
N LEU A 58 18.50 -1.09 2.15
CA LEU A 58 17.07 -1.23 1.95
C LEU A 58 16.41 -1.96 3.13
N GLU A 59 17.00 -3.05 3.60
CA GLU A 59 16.54 -3.78 4.80
C GLU A 59 16.52 -2.86 6.04
N GLU A 60 17.57 -2.06 6.27
CA GLU A 60 17.61 -1.06 7.34
C GLU A 60 16.51 0.00 7.19
N GLY A 61 16.25 0.46 5.96
CA GLY A 61 15.15 1.38 5.66
C GLY A 61 13.78 0.79 5.98
N ILE A 62 13.56 -0.48 5.62
CA ILE A 62 12.31 -1.20 5.89
C ILE A 62 12.08 -1.36 7.39
N GLU A 63 13.12 -1.69 8.16
CA GLU A 63 13.02 -1.77 9.63
C GLU A 63 12.66 -0.41 10.26
N ASN A 64 13.16 0.69 9.69
CA ASN A 64 12.78 2.03 10.13
C ASN A 64 11.31 2.34 9.81
N VAL A 65 10.82 1.95 8.63
CA VAL A 65 9.39 2.05 8.27
C VAL A 65 8.54 1.22 9.22
N ALA A 66 8.88 -0.05 9.44
CA ALA A 66 8.14 -0.93 10.35
C ALA A 66 8.08 -0.37 11.78
N ARG A 67 9.18 0.24 12.26
CA ARG A 67 9.22 0.90 13.57
C ARG A 67 8.37 2.17 13.60
N ALA A 68 8.42 2.99 12.55
CA ALA A 68 7.65 4.23 12.45
C ALA A 68 6.14 3.96 12.44
N PHE A 69 5.71 2.94 11.69
CA PHE A 69 4.30 2.56 11.56
C PHE A 69 3.86 1.48 12.54
N ARG A 70 4.60 1.18 13.63
CA ARG A 70 4.29 0.00 14.48
C ARG A 70 2.85 -0.02 15.02
N ARG A 71 2.24 1.16 15.22
CA ARG A 71 0.87 1.32 15.75
C ARG A 71 -0.16 1.48 14.64
N ASP A 72 0.30 1.80 13.44
CA ASP A 72 -0.49 2.13 12.25
C ASP A 72 -0.21 1.13 11.11
N LEU A 73 0.27 -0.07 11.49
CA LEU A 73 0.46 -1.21 10.61
C LEU A 73 -0.80 -2.06 10.67
N LEU A 74 -1.64 -1.97 9.64
CA LEU A 74 -2.92 -2.64 9.57
C LEU A 74 -2.74 -4.10 9.12
N PRO A 75 -3.09 -5.09 9.97
CA PRO A 75 -2.94 -6.50 9.63
C PRO A 75 -4.07 -6.98 8.72
N PHE A 76 -3.78 -8.00 7.90
CA PHE A 76 -4.82 -8.77 7.21
C PHE A 76 -5.48 -9.76 8.17
N GLU A 77 -6.59 -9.34 8.79
CA GLU A 77 -7.33 -10.12 9.78
C GLU A 77 -8.69 -10.62 9.27
N GLY A 78 -9.44 -11.36 10.10
CA GLY A 78 -10.66 -12.06 9.70
C GLY A 78 -11.74 -11.19 9.03
N ASN A 79 -11.87 -9.90 9.41
CA ASN A 79 -12.80 -8.99 8.73
C ASN A 79 -12.34 -8.61 7.32
N ALA A 80 -11.05 -8.32 7.17
CA ALA A 80 -10.44 -8.09 5.86
C ALA A 80 -10.51 -9.37 5.01
N ALA A 81 -10.23 -10.55 5.58
CA ALA A 81 -10.28 -11.82 4.85
C ALA A 81 -11.66 -12.15 4.26
N ARG A 82 -12.74 -11.92 5.02
CA ARG A 82 -14.11 -12.08 4.49
C ARG A 82 -14.46 -11.04 3.44
N THR A 83 -13.95 -9.82 3.58
CA THR A 83 -14.17 -8.74 2.61
C THR A 83 -13.44 -9.02 1.30
N TYR A 84 -12.19 -9.45 1.38
CA TYR A 84 -11.39 -9.93 0.24
C TYR A 84 -12.14 -11.02 -0.55
N ALA A 85 -12.63 -12.06 0.13
CA ALA A 85 -13.32 -13.16 -0.56
C ALA A 85 -14.55 -12.69 -1.36
N ARG A 86 -15.31 -11.73 -0.82
CA ARG A 86 -16.46 -11.14 -1.51
C ARG A 86 -16.05 -10.27 -2.70
N MET A 87 -15.00 -9.45 -2.53
CA MET A 87 -14.45 -8.61 -3.60
C MET A 87 -13.92 -9.47 -4.76
N ASP A 88 -13.14 -10.49 -4.44
CA ASP A 88 -12.54 -11.41 -5.42
C ASP A 88 -13.62 -12.19 -6.19
N GLU A 89 -14.66 -12.70 -5.50
CA GLU A 89 -15.79 -13.36 -6.15
C GLU A 89 -16.51 -12.41 -7.12
N ALA A 90 -16.80 -11.18 -6.69
CA ALA A 90 -17.48 -10.19 -7.53
C ALA A 90 -16.66 -9.82 -8.77
N ARG A 91 -15.36 -9.55 -8.60
CA ARG A 91 -14.41 -9.17 -9.65
C ARG A 91 -14.17 -10.32 -10.64
N THR A 92 -14.06 -11.54 -10.14
CA THR A 92 -13.96 -12.74 -10.98
C THR A 92 -15.20 -12.94 -11.82
N ARG A 93 -16.41 -12.81 -11.25
CA ARG A 93 -17.67 -12.87 -12.03
C ARG A 93 -17.77 -11.77 -13.08
N ALA A 94 -17.19 -10.60 -12.82
CA ALA A 94 -17.13 -9.48 -13.76
C ALA A 94 -16.00 -9.61 -14.82
N GLY A 95 -15.22 -10.70 -14.81
CA GLY A 95 -14.12 -10.92 -15.76
C GLY A 95 -12.89 -10.03 -15.54
N ARG A 96 -12.75 -9.44 -14.35
CA ARG A 96 -11.65 -8.53 -13.97
C ARG A 96 -11.01 -9.02 -12.65
N PRO A 97 -10.38 -10.21 -12.58
CA PRO A 97 -9.88 -10.76 -11.33
C PRO A 97 -8.91 -9.79 -10.62
N LEU A 98 -8.88 -9.84 -9.28
CA LEU A 98 -7.93 -9.06 -8.49
C LEU A 98 -6.61 -9.82 -8.35
N SER A 99 -5.53 -9.06 -8.32
CA SER A 99 -4.29 -9.52 -7.71
C SER A 99 -4.56 -9.86 -6.24
N VAL A 100 -3.93 -10.92 -5.72
CA VAL A 100 -4.17 -11.37 -4.34
C VAL A 100 -3.74 -10.27 -3.37
N GLU A 101 -2.56 -9.70 -3.59
CA GLU A 101 -1.99 -8.63 -2.78
C GLU A 101 -2.86 -7.36 -2.80
N ASP A 102 -3.28 -6.92 -4.00
CA ASP A 102 -4.13 -5.74 -4.15
C ASP A 102 -5.51 -5.97 -3.52
N GLY A 103 -6.07 -7.17 -3.69
CA GLY A 103 -7.32 -7.54 -3.04
C GLY A 103 -7.20 -7.53 -1.51
N MET A 104 -6.09 -8.00 -0.95
CA MET A 104 -5.85 -7.93 0.50
C MET A 104 -5.73 -6.49 0.99
N ILE A 105 -5.00 -5.64 0.27
CA ILE A 105 -4.85 -4.20 0.60
C ILE A 105 -6.22 -3.50 0.54
N ALA A 106 -6.97 -3.71 -0.55
CA ALA A 106 -8.31 -3.17 -0.73
C ALA A 106 -9.25 -3.59 0.40
N ALA A 107 -9.23 -4.87 0.77
CA ALA A 107 -10.07 -5.41 1.82
C ALA A 107 -9.72 -4.86 3.21
N ILE A 108 -8.44 -4.60 3.49
CA ILE A 108 -8.03 -3.90 4.72
C ILE A 108 -8.61 -2.49 4.74
N CYS A 109 -8.47 -1.75 3.64
CA CYS A 109 -8.99 -0.38 3.52
C CYS A 109 -10.52 -0.34 3.72
N ALA A 110 -11.25 -1.20 3.01
CA ALA A 110 -12.71 -1.33 3.14
C ALA A 110 -13.13 -1.68 4.57
N SER A 111 -12.44 -2.62 5.22
CA SER A 111 -12.77 -3.03 6.59
C SER A 111 -12.49 -1.98 7.66
N THR A 112 -11.67 -0.97 7.35
CA THR A 112 -11.26 0.10 8.27
C THR A 112 -11.82 1.47 7.88
N GLY A 113 -12.55 1.57 6.76
CA GLY A 113 -13.03 2.84 6.21
C GLY A 113 -11.89 3.78 5.82
N ALA A 114 -10.76 3.24 5.41
CA ALA A 114 -9.58 4.01 5.03
C ALA A 114 -9.56 4.32 3.53
N THR A 115 -9.03 5.48 3.18
CA THR A 115 -8.72 5.86 1.79
C THR A 115 -7.39 5.24 1.39
N LEU A 116 -7.33 4.56 0.25
CA LEU A 116 -6.08 4.02 -0.29
C LEU A 116 -5.37 5.07 -1.16
N ALA A 117 -4.15 5.42 -0.79
CA ALA A 117 -3.26 6.21 -1.63
C ALA A 117 -2.46 5.30 -2.55
N THR A 118 -2.70 5.38 -3.86
CA THR A 118 -2.03 4.53 -4.86
C THR A 118 -1.89 5.24 -6.20
N ARG A 119 -0.83 4.89 -6.94
CA ARG A 119 -0.69 5.23 -8.36
C ARG A 119 -1.63 4.41 -9.26
N ASN A 120 -1.97 3.20 -8.84
CA ASN A 120 -2.60 2.16 -9.66
C ASN A 120 -4.12 2.16 -9.52
N VAL A 121 -4.77 3.32 -9.64
CA VAL A 121 -6.21 3.51 -9.39
C VAL A 121 -7.09 2.48 -10.11
N SER A 122 -6.74 2.13 -11.36
CA SER A 122 -7.48 1.17 -12.19
C SER A 122 -7.63 -0.22 -11.59
N ASP A 123 -6.66 -0.63 -10.76
CA ASP A 123 -6.63 -1.96 -10.15
C ASP A 123 -7.69 -2.08 -9.04
N PHE A 124 -8.11 -0.92 -8.50
CA PHE A 124 -9.04 -0.78 -7.38
C PHE A 124 -10.40 -0.21 -7.76
N GLU A 125 -10.62 0.10 -9.04
CA GLU A 125 -11.93 0.53 -9.54
C GLU A 125 -13.01 -0.51 -9.19
N ASP A 126 -14.19 0.01 -8.83
CA ASP A 126 -15.38 -0.76 -8.45
C ASP A 126 -15.26 -1.57 -7.15
N LEU A 127 -14.25 -1.31 -6.30
CA LEU A 127 -14.04 -2.01 -5.02
C LEU A 127 -14.65 -1.35 -3.78
N ASP A 128 -15.56 -0.39 -3.91
CA ASP A 128 -16.21 0.31 -2.78
C ASP A 128 -15.20 0.82 -1.73
N ILE A 129 -14.09 1.39 -2.21
CA ILE A 129 -13.06 2.06 -1.40
C ILE A 129 -12.75 3.42 -1.97
N ASP A 130 -12.45 4.38 -1.09
CA ASP A 130 -11.96 5.68 -1.49
C ASP A 130 -10.51 5.58 -1.97
N LEU A 131 -10.21 6.27 -3.08
CA LEU A 131 -8.89 6.27 -3.70
C LEU A 131 -8.35 7.70 -3.80
N VAL A 132 -7.06 7.85 -3.55
CA VAL A 132 -6.32 9.07 -3.84
C VAL A 132 -5.07 8.74 -4.64
N ASN A 133 -4.85 9.46 -5.75
CA ASN A 133 -3.64 9.33 -6.55
C ASN A 133 -2.77 10.58 -6.37
N PRO A 134 -1.70 10.52 -5.57
CA PRO A 134 -0.90 11.71 -5.26
C PRO A 134 -0.09 12.24 -6.45
N TRP A 135 0.03 11.49 -7.55
CA TRP A 135 0.64 11.99 -8.79
C TRP A 135 -0.27 12.92 -9.58
N ASN A 136 -1.57 12.97 -9.26
CA ASN A 136 -2.58 13.74 -10.00
C ASN A 136 -3.12 14.95 -9.19
N LEU A 137 -2.53 15.29 -8.04
CA LEU A 137 -2.99 16.37 -7.16
C LEU A 137 -2.36 17.74 -7.48
N GLY A 138 -1.94 17.94 -8.74
CA GLY A 138 -1.33 19.19 -9.23
C GLY A 138 -2.34 20.25 -9.63
#